data_AF-A0A958ZXP7-F1
#
_entry.id   AF-A0A958ZXP7-F1
#
_cell.length_a   1.000
_cell.length_b   1.000
_cell.length_c   1.000
_cell.angle_alpha   90.00
_cell.angle_beta   90.00
_cell.angle_gamma   90.00
#
_symmetry.space_group_name_H-M   'P 1'
#
loop_
_entity.id
_entity.type
_entity.pdbx_description
1 polymer ?
#
loop_
_entity_poly.entity_id
_entity_poly.type
_entity_poly.pdbx_seq_one_letter_code
_entity_poly.pdbx_strand_id
1 'polypeptide(L)'
;MDKVRAWVSENVKGDPVIWAIALLLGIISIFVVYSSTGALAYRNMESTEHYLIKHLSLILLSLGAMWVAHNIDYRYYSKLAKAGMIISVPLLIYAWQAGTNLNEASRWITVPVINQVFQPSDLAKLSLIAGIAAMLAKRQQNIEDFKNTLIPMLVWSGIICGLIA
;
A
#
# COMPACT_ATOMS: atom_id res chain seq x y z
N MET A 1 3.87 13.89 -32.42
CA MET A 1 4.12 12.84 -31.39
C MET A 1 5.26 13.24 -30.44
N ASP A 2 6.17 14.13 -30.84
CA ASP A 2 7.39 14.46 -30.07
C ASP A 2 7.12 15.27 -28.80
N LYS A 3 6.10 16.16 -28.81
CA LYS A 3 5.69 16.91 -27.61
C LYS A 3 5.19 16.00 -26.47
N VAL A 4 4.46 14.94 -26.81
CA VAL A 4 3.96 13.96 -25.81
C VAL A 4 5.13 13.15 -25.25
N ARG A 5 6.05 12.71 -26.12
CA ARG A 5 7.26 11.98 -25.68
C ARG A 5 8.15 12.84 -24.78
N ALA A 6 8.35 14.11 -25.14
CA ALA A 6 9.14 15.05 -24.34
C ALA A 6 8.51 15.27 -22.96
N TRP A 7 7.20 15.53 -22.89
CA TRP A 7 6.48 15.69 -21.63
C TRP A 7 6.56 14.44 -20.74
N VAL A 8 6.39 13.25 -21.33
CA VAL A 8 6.50 11.98 -20.60
C VAL A 8 7.92 11.79 -20.06
N SER A 9 8.96 12.07 -20.86
CA SER A 9 10.35 11.93 -20.39
C SER A 9 10.73 12.91 -19.27
N GLU A 10 10.10 14.08 -19.24
CA GLU A 10 10.39 15.12 -18.26
C GLU A 10 9.67 14.87 -16.93
N ASN A 11 8.42 14.38 -16.98
CA ASN A 11 7.54 14.24 -15.83
C ASN A 11 7.40 12.81 -15.29
N VAL A 12 7.73 11.79 -16.08
CA VAL A 12 7.68 10.38 -15.68
C VAL A 12 9.12 9.87 -15.61
N LYS A 13 9.79 10.23 -14.53
CA LYS A 13 11.16 9.77 -14.25
C LYS A 13 11.09 8.39 -13.62
N GLY A 14 11.94 7.46 -14.07
CA GLY A 14 11.98 6.08 -13.59
C GLY A 14 12.00 5.06 -14.73
N ASP A 15 11.73 3.80 -14.39
CA ASP A 15 11.69 2.71 -15.37
C ASP A 15 10.36 2.71 -16.14
N PRO A 16 10.36 2.97 -17.47
CA PRO A 16 9.15 2.99 -18.27
C PRO A 16 8.45 1.62 -18.32
N VAL A 17 9.16 0.52 -18.10
CA VAL A 17 8.59 -0.84 -18.09
C VAL A 17 7.67 -1.02 -16.88
N ILE A 18 8.05 -0.51 -15.71
CA ILE A 18 7.21 -0.60 -14.49
C ILE A 18 5.92 0.18 -14.68
N TRP A 19 6.00 1.37 -15.28
CA TRP A 19 4.83 2.18 -15.63
C TRP A 19 3.90 1.46 -16.60
N ALA A 20 4.47 0.84 -17.65
CA ALA A 20 3.69 0.05 -18.61
C ALA A 20 2.99 -1.14 -17.96
N ILE A 21 3.67 -1.89 -17.10
CA ILE A 21 3.09 -3.03 -16.37
C ILE A 21 1.97 -2.56 -15.44
N ALA A 22 2.18 -1.50 -14.67
CA ALA A 22 1.17 -0.96 -13.76
C ALA A 22 -0.11 -0.52 -14.51
N LEU A 23 0.04 0.19 -15.64
CA LEU A 23 -1.08 0.61 -16.47
C LEU A 23 -1.80 -0.59 -17.11
N LEU A 24 -1.05 -1.56 -17.63
CA LEU A 24 -1.62 -2.77 -18.22
C LEU A 24 -2.43 -3.57 -17.21
N LEU A 25 -1.87 -3.82 -16.02
CA LEU A 25 -2.56 -4.53 -14.94
C LEU A 25 -3.77 -3.73 -14.44
N GLY A 26 -3.68 -2.40 -14.38
CA GLY A 26 -4.80 -1.52 -14.06
C GLY A 26 -5.96 -1.67 -15.06
N ILE A 27 -5.67 -1.68 -16.37
CA ILE A 27 -6.68 -1.88 -17.42
C ILE A 27 -7.32 -3.26 -17.29
N ILE A 28 -6.52 -4.32 -17.13
CA ILE A 28 -7.03 -5.69 -16.92
C ILE A 28 -7.92 -5.74 -15.68
N SER A 29 -7.53 -5.06 -14.60
CA SER A 29 -8.31 -4.99 -13.37
C SER A 29 -9.70 -4.38 -13.59
N ILE A 30 -9.84 -3.34 -14.41
CA ILE A 30 -11.14 -2.73 -14.74
C ILE A 30 -12.06 -3.77 -15.41
N PHE A 31 -11.56 -4.51 -16.39
CA PHE A 31 -12.34 -5.55 -17.07
C PHE A 31 -12.77 -6.67 -16.11
N VAL A 32 -11.86 -7.12 -15.25
CA VAL A 32 -12.14 -8.18 -14.26
C VAL A 32 -13.20 -7.72 -13.26
N VAL A 33 -13.11 -6.48 -12.75
CA VAL A 33 -14.10 -5.94 -11.82
C VAL A 33 -15.45 -5.79 -12.48
N TYR A 34 -15.51 -5.23 -13.69
CA TYR A 34 -16.78 -5.10 -14.43
C TYR A 34 -17.45 -6.46 -14.66
N SER A 35 -16.66 -7.50 -15.00
CA SER A 35 -17.19 -8.84 -15.22
C SER A 35 -17.69 -9.53 -13.95
N SER A 36 -17.09 -9.25 -12.78
CA SER A 36 -17.35 -9.97 -11.53
C SER A 36 -18.38 -9.28 -10.62
N THR A 37 -18.55 -7.96 -10.74
CA THR A 37 -19.48 -7.20 -9.88
C THR A 37 -20.94 -7.31 -10.28
N GLY A 38 -21.28 -7.94 -11.41
CA GLY A 38 -22.69 -8.16 -11.81
C GLY A 38 -23.52 -8.90 -10.76
N ALA A 39 -22.95 -9.94 -10.14
CA ALA A 39 -23.62 -10.69 -9.08
C ALA A 39 -23.74 -9.90 -7.76
N LEU A 40 -22.77 -9.03 -7.46
CA LEU A 40 -22.74 -8.22 -6.23
C LEU A 40 -23.72 -7.05 -6.33
N ALA A 41 -23.76 -6.38 -7.49
CA ALA A 41 -24.71 -5.33 -7.83
C ALA A 41 -26.16 -5.83 -7.74
N TYR A 42 -26.43 -7.03 -8.27
CA TYR A 42 -27.75 -7.67 -8.19
C TYR A 42 -28.19 -7.92 -6.73
N ARG A 43 -27.26 -8.34 -5.85
CA ARG A 43 -27.55 -8.61 -4.43
C ARG A 43 -27.76 -7.35 -3.60
N ASN A 44 -27.04 -6.28 -3.91
CA ASN A 44 -27.08 -5.03 -3.15
C ASN A 44 -28.10 -4.01 -3.72
N MET A 45 -28.85 -4.38 -4.78
CA MET A 45 -29.76 -3.48 -5.50
C MET A 45 -29.07 -2.18 -5.99
N GLU A 46 -27.79 -2.27 -6.33
CA GLU A 46 -27.01 -1.15 -6.86
C GLU A 46 -26.66 -1.39 -8.33
N SER A 47 -26.34 -0.33 -9.06
CA SER A 47 -25.89 -0.46 -10.45
C SER A 47 -24.45 -0.99 -10.50
N THR A 48 -24.16 -1.88 -11.46
CA THR A 48 -22.79 -2.33 -11.75
C THR A 48 -21.87 -1.15 -12.09
N GLU A 49 -22.43 -0.10 -12.68
CA GLU A 49 -21.75 1.17 -12.98
C GLU A 49 -21.21 1.85 -11.72
N HIS A 50 -21.92 1.77 -10.58
CA HIS A 50 -21.44 2.36 -9.32
C HIS A 50 -20.11 1.75 -8.86
N TYR A 51 -20.02 0.40 -8.89
CA TYR A 51 -18.79 -0.31 -8.55
C TYR A 51 -17.66 -0.02 -9.53
N LEU A 52 -17.98 0.10 -10.83
CA LEU A 52 -17.01 0.45 -11.86
C LEU A 52 -16.43 1.85 -11.64
N ILE A 53 -17.28 2.86 -11.40
CA ILE A 53 -16.86 4.25 -11.15
C ILE A 53 -16.01 4.32 -9.88
N LYS A 54 -16.41 3.61 -8.83
CA LYS A 54 -15.65 3.51 -7.58
C LYS A 54 -14.27 2.86 -7.81
N HIS A 55 -14.21 1.77 -8.56
CA HIS A 55 -12.93 1.11 -8.87
C HIS A 55 -12.03 2.00 -9.73
N LEU A 56 -12.60 2.70 -10.71
CA LEU A 56 -11.88 3.63 -11.56
C LEU A 56 -11.29 4.80 -10.74
N SER A 57 -12.04 5.37 -9.79
CA SER A 57 -11.52 6.44 -8.93
C SER A 57 -10.38 5.96 -8.04
N LEU A 58 -10.44 4.72 -7.54
CA LEU A 58 -9.34 4.10 -6.77
C LEU A 58 -8.09 3.86 -7.63
N ILE A 59 -8.24 3.43 -8.89
CA ILE A 59 -7.11 3.29 -9.83
C ILE A 59 -6.47 4.65 -10.12
N LEU A 60 -7.27 5.69 -10.39
CA LEU A 60 -6.74 7.02 -10.63
C LEU A 60 -6.00 7.56 -9.40
N LEU A 61 -6.55 7.34 -8.21
CA LEU A 61 -5.91 7.70 -6.94
C LEU A 61 -4.59 6.96 -6.75
N SER A 62 -4.53 5.65 -7.05
CA SER A 62 -3.31 4.85 -6.88
C SER A 62 -2.23 5.23 -7.90
N LEU A 63 -2.58 5.52 -9.15
CA LEU A 63 -1.66 6.05 -10.15
C LEU A 63 -1.13 7.44 -9.75
N GLY A 64 -1.99 8.29 -9.20
CA GLY A 64 -1.58 9.57 -8.63
C GLY A 64 -0.62 9.41 -7.46
N ALA A 65 -0.91 8.49 -6.53
CA ALA A 65 -0.03 8.18 -5.41
C ALA A 65 1.32 7.62 -5.87
N MET A 66 1.34 6.76 -6.90
CA MET A 66 2.56 6.25 -7.53
C MET A 66 3.40 7.38 -8.16
N TRP A 67 2.76 8.33 -8.85
CA TRP A 67 3.43 9.50 -9.40
C TRP A 67 3.96 10.45 -8.32
N VAL A 68 3.26 10.64 -7.21
CA VAL A 68 3.81 11.41 -6.08
C VAL A 68 5.01 10.68 -5.49
N ALA A 69 4.88 9.37 -5.26
CA ALA A 69 5.94 8.54 -4.68
C ALA A 69 7.23 8.59 -5.51
N HIS A 70 7.18 8.49 -6.84
CA HIS A 70 8.40 8.48 -7.66
C HIS A 70 9.20 9.80 -7.59
N ASN A 71 8.55 10.91 -7.19
CA ASN A 71 9.16 12.23 -7.10
C ASN A 71 9.83 12.45 -5.73
N ILE A 72 9.51 11.61 -4.73
CA ILE A 72 10.04 11.74 -3.38
C ILE A 72 11.42 11.09 -3.34
N ASP A 73 12.38 11.83 -2.78
CA ASP A 73 13.75 11.36 -2.65
C ASP A 73 13.83 10.15 -1.70
N TYR A 74 14.57 9.11 -2.11
CA TYR A 74 14.63 7.82 -1.39
C TYR A 74 15.12 7.97 0.08
N ARG A 75 15.86 9.04 0.37
CA ARG A 75 16.36 9.37 1.72
C ARG A 75 15.22 9.62 2.72
N TYR A 76 14.08 10.13 2.27
CA TYR A 76 12.91 10.37 3.12
C TYR A 76 12.20 9.06 3.48
N TYR A 77 12.26 8.05 2.61
CA TYR A 77 11.63 6.75 2.85
C TYR A 77 12.16 6.07 4.10
N SER A 78 13.44 6.26 4.47
CA SER A 78 13.97 5.74 5.74
C SER A 78 13.27 6.32 6.97
N LYS A 79 12.88 7.60 6.94
CA LYS A 79 12.15 8.25 8.04
C LYS A 79 10.68 7.86 8.02
N LEU A 80 10.07 7.88 6.83
CA LEU A 80 8.68 7.46 6.60
C LEU A 80 8.45 6.01 7.03
N ALA A 81 9.36 5.10 6.71
CA ALA A 81 9.24 3.70 7.09
C ALA A 81 9.26 3.50 8.61
N LYS A 82 10.16 4.20 9.32
CA LYS A 82 10.18 4.14 10.79
C LYS A 82 8.91 4.70 11.41
N ALA A 83 8.44 5.85 10.93
CA ALA A 83 7.19 6.45 11.38
C ALA A 83 6.00 5.50 11.08
N GLY A 84 5.96 4.94 9.88
CA GLY A 84 4.95 3.98 9.45
C GLY A 84 4.92 2.72 10.31
N MET A 85 6.09 2.16 10.67
CA MET A 85 6.18 1.03 11.60
C MET A 85 5.59 1.37 12.97
N ILE A 86 5.99 2.50 13.55
CA ILE A 86 5.51 2.94 14.88
C ILE A 86 4.01 3.21 14.85
N ILE A 87 3.49 3.84 13.79
CA ILE A 87 2.06 4.13 13.63
C ILE A 87 1.26 2.86 13.33
N SER A 88 1.83 1.90 12.60
CA SER A 88 1.12 0.68 12.23
C SER A 88 0.77 -0.21 13.42
N VAL A 89 1.60 -0.24 14.46
CA VAL A 89 1.35 -1.02 15.69
C VAL A 89 0.06 -0.62 16.42
N PRO A 90 -0.15 0.65 16.84
CA PRO A 90 -1.39 1.06 17.48
C PRO A 90 -2.58 0.94 16.52
N LEU A 91 -2.37 1.14 15.22
CA LEU A 91 -3.43 1.01 14.23
C LEU A 91 -3.90 -0.44 14.05
N LEU A 92 -2.98 -1.40 14.10
CA LEU A 92 -3.29 -2.84 14.12
C LEU A 92 -4.01 -3.24 15.40
N ILE A 93 -3.56 -2.75 16.56
CA ILE A 93 -4.23 -3.00 17.85
C ILE A 93 -5.66 -2.43 17.82
N TYR A 94 -5.83 -1.22 17.29
CA TYR A 94 -7.14 -0.61 17.15
C TYR A 94 -8.04 -1.40 16.18
N ALA A 95 -7.51 -1.84 15.04
CA ALA A 95 -8.26 -2.68 14.11
C ALA A 95 -8.69 -4.02 14.74
N TRP A 96 -7.85 -4.59 15.60
CA TRP A 96 -8.19 -5.81 16.34
C TRP A 96 -9.35 -5.61 17.31
N GLN A 97 -9.42 -4.47 18.02
CA GLN A 97 -10.46 -4.18 19.00
C GLN A 97 -11.75 -3.58 18.42
N ALA A 98 -11.63 -2.72 17.41
CA ALA A 98 -12.69 -1.86 16.89
C ALA A 98 -12.91 -2.02 15.38
N GLY A 99 -12.35 -3.08 14.77
CA GLY A 99 -12.50 -3.37 13.36
C GLY A 99 -13.96 -3.64 13.00
N THR A 100 -14.41 -3.11 11.86
CA THR A 100 -15.73 -3.44 11.34
C THR A 100 -15.77 -4.91 10.94
N ASN A 101 -16.70 -5.68 11.53
CA ASN A 101 -16.93 -7.08 11.20
C ASN A 101 -17.59 -7.20 9.81
N LEU A 102 -16.78 -7.08 8.75
CA LEU A 102 -17.17 -7.53 7.43
C LEU A 102 -16.78 -9.02 7.32
N ASN A 103 -17.78 -9.90 7.32
CA ASN A 103 -17.60 -11.36 7.23
C ASN A 103 -16.70 -11.98 8.31
N GLU A 104 -17.04 -11.79 9.60
CA GLU A 104 -16.41 -12.50 10.74
C GLU A 104 -14.91 -12.17 11.01
N ALA A 105 -14.32 -11.18 10.34
CA ALA A 105 -12.92 -10.78 10.55
C ALA A 105 -12.79 -9.28 10.89
N SER A 106 -12.78 -8.96 12.19
CA SER A 106 -12.50 -7.64 12.77
C SER A 106 -11.06 -7.17 12.52
N ARG A 107 -10.73 -6.79 11.28
CA ARG A 107 -9.36 -6.37 10.87
C ARG A 107 -9.32 -5.14 9.96
N TRP A 108 -10.46 -4.53 9.68
CA TRP A 108 -10.58 -3.37 8.80
C TRP A 108 -11.07 -2.16 9.60
N ILE A 109 -10.43 -1.01 9.38
CA ILE A 109 -10.86 0.25 9.98
C ILE A 109 -11.66 1.01 8.92
N THR A 110 -12.93 1.28 9.20
CA THR A 110 -13.69 2.20 8.34
C THR A 110 -13.30 3.62 8.69
N VAL A 111 -12.74 4.34 7.71
CA VAL A 111 -12.35 5.74 7.89
C VAL A 111 -13.61 6.60 7.81
N PRO A 112 -14.04 7.25 8.91
CA PRO A 112 -15.35 7.90 9.00
C PRO A 112 -15.51 9.10 8.05
N VAL A 113 -14.41 9.71 7.61
CA VAL A 113 -14.44 10.88 6.72
C VAL A 113 -14.77 10.51 5.27
N ILE A 114 -14.29 9.36 4.80
CA ILE A 114 -14.41 8.91 3.40
C ILE A 114 -15.32 7.68 3.24
N ASN A 115 -15.81 7.12 4.36
CA ASN A 115 -16.58 5.88 4.42
C ASN A 115 -15.94 4.74 3.60
N GLN A 116 -14.61 4.70 3.58
CA GLN A 116 -13.84 3.62 2.94
C GLN A 116 -13.15 2.78 3.99
N VAL A 117 -13.01 1.50 3.68
CA VAL A 117 -12.28 0.55 4.52
C VAL A 117 -10.79 0.70 4.26
N PHE A 118 -10.03 0.90 5.34
CA PHE A 118 -8.58 0.94 5.33
C PHE A 118 -8.05 -0.30 6.04
N GLN A 119 -7.04 -0.93 5.45
CA GLN A 119 -6.40 -2.12 5.99
C GLN A 119 -5.04 -1.76 6.62
N PRO A 120 -4.91 -1.73 7.96
CA PRO A 120 -3.65 -1.36 8.61
C PRO A 120 -2.50 -2.32 8.32
N SER A 121 -2.80 -3.59 8.02
CA SER A 121 -1.76 -4.58 7.71
C SER A 121 -1.02 -4.29 6.40
N ASP A 122 -1.63 -3.61 5.43
CA ASP A 122 -0.93 -3.21 4.20
C ASP A 122 0.11 -2.13 4.48
N LEU A 123 -0.25 -1.12 5.29
CA LEU A 123 0.70 -0.12 5.78
C LEU A 123 1.82 -0.76 6.60
N ALA A 124 1.48 -1.71 7.47
CA ALA A 124 2.44 -2.42 8.32
C ALA A 124 3.45 -3.22 7.50
N LYS A 125 3.01 -4.00 6.51
CA LYS A 125 3.88 -4.78 5.61
C LYS A 125 4.85 -3.88 4.85
N LEU A 126 4.33 -2.80 4.21
CA LEU A 126 5.16 -1.87 3.46
C LEU A 126 6.19 -1.17 4.36
N SER A 127 5.76 -0.70 5.53
CA SER A 127 6.62 -0.01 6.49
C SER A 127 7.68 -0.94 7.07
N LEU A 128 7.34 -2.21 7.33
CA LEU A 128 8.26 -3.22 7.83
C LEU A 128 9.36 -3.51 6.81
N ILE A 129 9.01 -3.76 5.55
CA ILE A 129 10.00 -4.04 4.48
C ILE A 129 10.95 -2.85 4.32
N ALA A 130 10.41 -1.64 4.17
CA ALA A 130 11.21 -0.43 4.01
C ALA A 130 12.04 -0.10 5.28
N GLY A 131 11.49 -0.39 6.46
CA GLY A 131 12.13 -0.12 7.75
C GLY A 131 13.29 -1.06 8.02
N ILE A 132 13.11 -2.37 7.76
CA ILE A 132 14.19 -3.36 7.82
C ILE A 132 15.30 -2.99 6.82
N ALA A 133 14.94 -2.68 5.57
CA ALA A 133 15.92 -2.26 4.56
C ALA A 133 16.73 -1.03 5.03
N ALA A 134 16.04 -0.03 5.61
CA ALA A 134 16.69 1.15 6.15
C ALA A 134 17.57 0.86 7.39
N MET A 135 17.16 -0.06 8.27
CA MET A 135 17.96 -0.49 9.42
C MET A 135 19.23 -1.21 8.97
N LEU A 136 19.11 -2.09 7.98
CA LEU A 136 20.22 -2.84 7.40
C LEU A 136 21.22 -1.90 6.70
N ALA A 137 20.73 -0.97 5.88
CA ALA A 137 21.57 0.01 5.18
C ALA A 137 22.40 0.88 6.15
N LYS A 138 21.85 1.24 7.33
CA LYS A 138 22.58 2.03 8.34
C LYS A 138 23.62 1.23 9.12
N ARG A 139 23.44 -0.09 9.24
CA ARG A 139 24.32 -1.00 10.00
C ARG A 139 25.25 -1.81 9.11
N GLN A 140 25.30 -1.49 7.81
CA GLN A 140 26.11 -2.21 6.82
C GLN A 140 27.62 -2.23 7.16
N GLN A 141 28.13 -1.25 7.91
CA GLN A 141 29.54 -1.23 8.32
C GLN A 141 29.84 -2.00 9.62
N ASN A 142 28.82 -2.38 10.40
CA ASN A 142 28.95 -3.15 11.65
C ASN A 142 28.23 -4.51 11.53
N ILE A 143 28.32 -5.15 10.36
CA ILE A 143 27.65 -6.44 10.08
C ILE A 143 28.18 -7.57 11.00
N GLU A 144 29.43 -7.48 11.43
CA GLU A 144 30.04 -8.48 12.33
C GLU A 144 29.28 -8.60 13.66
N ASP A 145 28.58 -7.53 14.06
CA ASP A 145 27.74 -7.47 15.25
C ASP A 145 26.32 -8.01 14.96
N PHE A 146 26.28 -9.26 14.48
CA PHE A 146 25.08 -9.97 14.04
C PHE A 146 23.97 -9.94 15.09
N LYS A 147 24.33 -10.12 16.36
CA LYS A 147 23.37 -10.14 17.48
C LYS A 147 22.70 -8.77 17.67
N ASN A 148 23.47 -7.69 17.60
CA ASN A 148 22.98 -6.33 17.79
C ASN A 148 22.20 -5.79 16.57
N THR A 149 22.41 -6.39 15.39
CA THR A 149 21.71 -6.00 14.15
C THR A 149 20.48 -6.86 13.88
N LEU A 150 20.57 -8.19 13.98
CA LEU A 150 19.45 -9.10 13.72
C LEU A 150 18.36 -9.05 14.79
N ILE A 151 18.72 -8.98 16.08
CA ILE A 151 17.71 -9.03 17.16
C ILE A 151 16.67 -7.91 17.00
N PRO A 152 17.03 -6.63 16.84
CA PRO A 152 16.04 -5.58 16.65
C PRO A 152 15.15 -5.78 15.41
N MET A 153 15.71 -6.31 14.31
CA MET A 153 14.94 -6.55 13.08
C MET A 153 13.93 -7.71 13.27
N LEU A 154 14.35 -8.78 13.95
CA LEU A 154 13.48 -9.90 14.29
C LEU A 154 12.39 -9.51 15.27
N VAL A 155 12.70 -8.66 16.26
CA VAL A 155 11.69 -8.15 17.21
C VAL A 155 10.61 -7.36 16.48
N TRP A 156 10.99 -6.41 15.61
CA TRP A 156 10.02 -5.64 14.84
C TRP A 156 9.19 -6.50 13.89
N SER A 157 9.82 -7.45 13.20
CA SER A 157 9.11 -8.40 12.35
C SER A 157 8.17 -9.28 13.17
N GLY A 158 8.59 -9.76 14.34
CA GLY A 158 7.78 -10.59 15.23
C GLY A 158 6.56 -9.86 15.77
N ILE A 159 6.73 -8.60 16.19
CA ILE A 159 5.62 -7.76 16.66
C ILE A 159 4.60 -7.54 15.54
N ILE A 160 5.05 -7.09 14.36
CA ILE A 160 4.14 -6.79 13.26
C ILE A 160 3.46 -8.06 12.73
N CYS A 161 4.21 -9.15 12.51
CA CYS A 161 3.61 -10.41 12.07
C CYS A 161 2.66 -11.00 13.11
N GLY A 162 3.00 -10.92 14.40
CA GLY A 162 2.15 -11.39 15.49
C GLY A 162 0.84 -10.59 15.63
N LEU A 163 0.87 -9.30 15.33
CA LEU A 163 -0.33 -8.44 15.33
C LEU A 163 -1.19 -8.61 14.06
N ILE A 164 -0.61 -9.11 12.97
CA ILE A 164 -1.34 -9.38 11.72
C ILE A 164 -2.00 -10.77 11.74
N ALA A 165 -1.33 -11.76 12.35
CA ALA A 165 -1.76 -13.15 12.43
C ALA A 165 -3.12 -13.30 13.11
#